data_AF-A0A7C5U4F7-F1
#
_entry.id   AF-A0A7C5U4F7-F1
#
_cell.length_a   1.000
_cell.length_b   1.000
_cell.length_c   1.000
_cell.angle_alpha   90.00
_cell.angle_beta   90.00
_cell.angle_gamma   90.00
#
_symmetry.space_group_name_H-M   'P 1'
#
loop_
_entity.id
_entity.type
_entity.pdbx_description
1 polymer ?
#
loop_
_entity_poly.entity_id
_entity_poly.type
_entity_poly.pdbx_seq_one_letter_code
_entity_poly.pdbx_strand_id
1 'polypeptide(L)'
;DSATMVNKFFEVVEAHELFDIPYEKIEVYLNPSSFIHGIVFLKDGTIKVHAGKPDMRVPIAYALTYPTREYESYVSKVEEFDMRLLPVERQRYPLFFFGLEIVKRYGLAERIAFNSADEIAVEYFLNRKITFGRIEKIVMQCVGEINKMNIKIDSIEAVYHVDETARRLAKNISEKEF
;
A
#
# COMPACT_ATOMS: atom_id res chain seq x y z
N ASP A 1 3.70 -2.24 -7.99
CA ASP A 1 3.27 -2.25 -6.58
C ASP A 1 2.09 -3.17 -6.32
N SER A 2 1.02 -3.15 -7.12
CA SER A 2 -0.12 -4.08 -6.92
C SER A 2 0.30 -5.56 -7.00
N ALA A 3 1.24 -5.89 -7.89
CA ALA A 3 1.77 -7.25 -8.02
C ALA A 3 2.55 -7.73 -6.76
N THR A 4 3.21 -6.83 -6.05
CA THR A 4 3.95 -7.10 -4.80
C THR A 4 3.08 -6.87 -3.55
N MET A 5 1.84 -6.41 -3.73
CA MET A 5 0.93 -5.91 -2.68
C MET A 5 1.45 -4.72 -1.86
N VAL A 6 2.52 -4.04 -2.31
CA VAL A 6 3.02 -2.82 -1.67
C VAL A 6 1.96 -1.71 -1.72
N ASN A 7 1.24 -1.57 -2.83
CA ASN A 7 0.12 -0.64 -2.95
C ASN A 7 -0.91 -0.85 -1.83
N LYS A 8 -1.25 -2.12 -1.52
CA LYS A 8 -2.22 -2.44 -0.47
C LYS A 8 -1.67 -2.15 0.93
N PHE A 9 -0.36 -2.25 1.14
CA PHE A 9 0.27 -1.81 2.39
C PHE A 9 0.11 -0.29 2.59
N PHE A 10 0.38 0.52 1.56
CA PHE A 10 0.18 1.96 1.67
C PHE A 10 -1.29 2.34 1.88
N GLU A 11 -2.23 1.67 1.22
CA GLU A 11 -3.66 1.88 1.48
C GLU A 11 -4.06 1.54 2.94
N VAL A 12 -3.39 0.58 3.60
CA VAL A 12 -3.60 0.32 5.05
C VAL A 12 -3.07 1.48 5.89
N VAL A 13 -1.91 2.04 5.53
CA VAL A 13 -1.37 3.24 6.19
C VAL A 13 -2.31 4.43 6.00
N GLU A 14 -2.76 4.68 4.77
CA GLU A 14 -3.69 5.76 4.46
C GLU A 14 -5.02 5.60 5.19
N ALA A 15 -5.58 4.39 5.25
CA ALA A 15 -6.82 4.14 5.99
C ALA A 15 -6.67 4.43 7.50
N HIS A 16 -5.52 4.10 8.09
CA HIS A 16 -5.22 4.46 9.47
C HIS A 16 -5.20 5.98 9.67
N GLU A 17 -4.43 6.70 8.84
CA GLU A 17 -4.23 8.15 8.99
C GLU A 17 -5.49 8.97 8.63
N LEU A 18 -6.26 8.55 7.61
CA LEU A 18 -7.46 9.26 7.14
C LEU A 18 -8.68 9.06 8.04
N PHE A 19 -8.83 7.87 8.63
CA PHE A 19 -10.05 7.49 9.38
C PHE A 19 -9.81 7.29 10.87
N ASP A 20 -8.58 7.49 11.36
CA ASP A 20 -8.20 7.28 12.76
C ASP A 20 -8.57 5.86 13.26
N ILE A 21 -8.32 4.86 12.40
CA ILE A 21 -8.61 3.44 12.68
C ILE A 21 -7.31 2.74 13.07
N PRO A 22 -7.21 2.14 14.27
CA PRO A 22 -6.03 1.35 14.66
C PRO A 22 -5.71 0.24 13.66
N TYR A 23 -4.42 -0.01 13.37
CA TYR A 23 -3.98 -1.03 12.42
C TYR A 23 -4.57 -2.42 12.69
N GLU A 24 -4.79 -2.77 13.96
CA GLU A 24 -5.37 -4.07 14.37
C GLU A 24 -6.82 -4.24 13.93
N LYS A 25 -7.49 -3.16 13.54
CA LYS A 25 -8.87 -3.15 13.03
C LYS A 25 -8.94 -3.04 11.51
N ILE A 26 -7.81 -3.00 10.82
CA ILE A 26 -7.74 -2.94 9.36
C ILE A 26 -7.38 -4.33 8.83
N GLU A 27 -8.38 -5.02 8.29
CA GLU A 27 -8.20 -6.34 7.69
C GLU A 27 -8.09 -6.23 6.16
N VAL A 28 -7.20 -7.04 5.57
CA VAL A 28 -6.96 -7.06 4.13
C VAL A 28 -7.31 -8.43 3.56
N TYR A 29 -8.20 -8.41 2.57
CA TYR A 29 -8.61 -9.59 1.80
C TYR A 29 -8.43 -9.33 0.31
N LEU A 30 -8.19 -10.41 -0.44
CA LEU A 30 -8.17 -10.38 -1.90
C LEU A 30 -9.58 -10.59 -2.43
N ASN A 31 -10.06 -9.69 -3.28
CA ASN A 31 -11.24 -9.88 -4.10
C ASN A 31 -10.79 -9.95 -5.58
N PRO A 32 -10.70 -11.15 -6.20
CA PRO A 32 -10.14 -11.30 -7.55
C PRO A 32 -10.88 -10.51 -8.63
N SER A 33 -12.16 -10.24 -8.43
CA SER A 33 -13.00 -9.42 -9.31
C SER A 33 -12.77 -7.91 -9.16
N SER A 34 -12.11 -7.46 -8.10
CA SER A 34 -11.98 -6.04 -7.72
C SER A 34 -13.34 -5.31 -7.66
N PHE A 35 -14.40 -6.04 -7.37
CA PHE A 35 -15.78 -5.54 -7.31
C PHE A 35 -16.09 -4.95 -5.93
N ILE A 36 -15.45 -5.47 -4.88
CA ILE A 36 -15.55 -4.94 -3.52
C ILE A 36 -14.38 -3.97 -3.30
N HIS A 37 -14.69 -2.69 -3.11
CA HIS A 37 -13.70 -1.62 -2.88
C HIS A 37 -13.45 -1.36 -1.39
N GLY A 38 -14.36 -1.77 -0.50
CA GLY A 38 -14.18 -1.65 0.94
C GLY A 38 -15.38 -2.20 1.71
N ILE A 39 -15.12 -2.64 2.95
CA ILE A 39 -16.15 -3.15 3.87
C ILE A 39 -15.93 -2.48 5.22
N VAL A 40 -17.01 -1.97 5.82
CA VAL A 40 -17.00 -1.37 7.16
C VAL A 40 -17.96 -2.12 8.06
N PHE A 41 -17.44 -2.63 9.17
CA PHE A 41 -18.21 -3.30 10.23
C PHE A 41 -18.56 -2.27 11.31
N LEU A 42 -19.85 -2.17 11.64
CA LEU A 42 -20.36 -1.19 12.60
C LEU A 42 -20.71 -1.85 13.95
N LYS A 43 -20.70 -1.06 15.02
CA LYS A 43 -20.90 -1.54 16.40
C LYS A 43 -22.29 -2.13 16.65
N ASP A 44 -23.26 -1.80 15.82
CA ASP A 44 -24.62 -2.33 15.86
C ASP A 44 -24.77 -3.68 15.14
N GLY A 45 -23.67 -4.23 14.62
CA GLY A 45 -23.64 -5.49 13.88
C GLY A 45 -23.95 -5.35 12.39
N THR A 46 -24.22 -4.14 11.90
CA THR A 46 -24.44 -3.91 10.47
C THR A 46 -23.12 -3.81 9.71
N ILE A 47 -23.17 -4.16 8.43
CA ILE A 47 -22.02 -4.15 7.52
C ILE A 47 -22.35 -3.23 6.36
N LYS A 48 -21.48 -2.26 6.08
CA LYS A 48 -21.54 -1.45 4.86
C LYS A 48 -20.51 -1.98 3.87
N VAL A 49 -20.98 -2.36 2.69
CA VAL A 49 -20.13 -2.82 1.60
C VAL A 49 -20.14 -1.75 0.51
N HIS A 50 -18.96 -1.26 0.14
CA HIS A 50 -18.79 -0.40 -1.02
C HIS A 50 -18.33 -1.26 -2.20
N ALA A 51 -19.18 -1.36 -3.23
CA ALA A 51 -19.00 -2.27 -4.34
C ALA A 51 -19.39 -1.63 -5.67
N GLY A 52 -18.72 -2.03 -6.74
CA GLY A 52 -18.99 -1.58 -8.10
C GLY A 52 -17.91 -2.07 -9.06
N LYS A 53 -18.08 -1.77 -10.35
CA LYS A 53 -17.01 -2.01 -11.33
C LYS A 53 -15.81 -1.11 -11.01
N PRO A 54 -14.58 -1.59 -11.24
CA PRO A 54 -13.37 -0.80 -11.05
C PRO A 54 -13.33 0.36 -12.06
N ASP A 55 -13.81 1.53 -11.63
CA ASP A 55 -13.86 2.76 -12.41
C ASP A 55 -13.53 3.97 -11.53
N MET A 56 -12.34 4.55 -11.72
CA MET A 56 -11.86 5.69 -10.93
C MET A 56 -12.71 6.95 -11.08
N ARG A 57 -13.53 7.07 -12.14
CA ARG A 57 -14.43 8.22 -12.29
C ARG A 57 -15.45 8.31 -11.16
N VAL A 58 -15.85 7.17 -10.60
CA VAL A 58 -16.81 7.10 -9.49
C VAL A 58 -16.26 7.73 -8.20
N PRO A 59 -15.12 7.27 -7.62
CA PRO A 59 -14.57 7.91 -6.42
C PRO A 59 -14.11 9.35 -6.66
N ILE A 60 -13.57 9.67 -7.85
CA ILE A 60 -13.18 11.06 -8.18
C ILE A 60 -14.40 11.98 -8.17
N ALA A 61 -15.47 11.61 -8.86
CA ALA A 61 -16.68 12.42 -8.88
C ALA A 61 -17.30 12.56 -7.49
N TYR A 62 -17.32 11.48 -6.70
CA TYR A 62 -17.84 11.55 -5.33
C TYR A 62 -17.01 12.49 -4.45
N ALA A 63 -15.68 12.49 -4.57
CA ALA A 63 -14.83 13.42 -3.83
C ALA A 63 -15.11 14.90 -4.19
N LEU A 64 -15.45 15.19 -5.44
CA LEU A 64 -15.78 16.55 -5.92
C LEU A 64 -17.20 17.00 -5.56
N THR A 65 -18.15 16.08 -5.48
CA THR A 65 -19.59 16.38 -5.36
C THR A 65 -20.19 16.00 -4.01
N TYR A 66 -19.39 15.45 -3.09
CA TYR A 66 -19.82 15.09 -1.76
C TYR A 66 -20.55 16.26 -1.07
N PRO A 67 -21.73 16.03 -0.44
CA PRO A 67 -22.35 14.73 -0.14
C PRO A 67 -23.27 14.19 -1.24
N THR A 68 -23.43 14.90 -2.35
CA THR A 68 -24.30 14.49 -3.47
C THR A 68 -23.61 13.48 -4.39
N ARG A 69 -24.40 12.85 -5.28
CA ARG A 69 -23.92 11.92 -6.29
C ARG A 69 -24.39 12.40 -7.66
N GLU A 70 -23.55 13.15 -8.34
CA GLU A 70 -23.91 13.80 -9.62
C GLU A 70 -23.33 13.09 -10.85
N TYR A 71 -22.54 12.02 -10.65
CA TYR A 71 -21.95 11.24 -11.74
C TYR A 71 -22.76 9.99 -12.04
N GLU A 72 -23.17 9.85 -13.30
CA GLU A 72 -23.80 8.65 -13.83
C GLU A 72 -22.75 7.72 -14.44
N SER A 73 -22.77 6.47 -14.02
CA SER A 73 -21.92 5.39 -14.56
C SER A 73 -22.78 4.19 -14.97
N TYR A 74 -22.15 3.19 -15.56
CA TYR A 74 -22.80 1.92 -15.87
C TYR A 74 -23.35 1.27 -14.59
N VAL A 75 -24.65 1.00 -14.57
CA VAL A 75 -25.29 0.28 -13.47
C VAL A 75 -24.97 -1.21 -13.59
N SER A 76 -24.27 -1.75 -12.61
CA SER A 76 -23.92 -3.17 -12.57
C SER A 76 -25.17 -4.01 -12.33
N LYS A 77 -25.24 -5.18 -12.97
CA LYS A 77 -26.30 -6.16 -12.73
C LYS A 77 -25.98 -7.03 -11.51
N VAL A 78 -27.00 -7.67 -10.94
CA VAL A 78 -26.83 -8.51 -9.74
C VAL A 78 -25.92 -9.71 -9.99
N GLU A 79 -25.89 -10.22 -11.23
CA GLU A 79 -25.04 -11.36 -11.61
C GLU A 79 -23.55 -10.99 -11.69
N GLU A 80 -23.23 -9.70 -11.76
CA GLU A 80 -21.85 -9.19 -11.77
C GLU A 80 -21.30 -9.00 -10.35
N PHE A 81 -22.16 -9.11 -9.33
CA PHE A 81 -21.78 -8.93 -7.93
C PHE A 81 -20.95 -10.12 -7.42
N ASP A 82 -19.70 -9.86 -7.05
CA ASP A 82 -18.77 -10.87 -6.56
C ASP A 82 -18.19 -10.48 -5.18
N MET A 83 -18.64 -11.20 -4.13
CA MET A 83 -18.17 -11.03 -2.75
C MET A 83 -17.10 -12.05 -2.34
N ARG A 84 -16.43 -12.74 -3.27
CA ARG A 84 -15.37 -13.67 -2.90
C ARG A 84 -14.22 -12.92 -2.22
N LEU A 85 -13.89 -13.32 -1.00
CA LEU A 85 -12.76 -12.82 -0.23
C LEU A 85 -11.81 -13.97 0.05
N LEU A 86 -10.55 -13.81 -0.36
CA LEU A 86 -9.49 -14.78 -0.13
C LEU A 86 -8.45 -14.18 0.84
N PRO A 87 -7.86 -14.99 1.73
CA PRO A 87 -6.81 -14.53 2.62
C PRO A 87 -5.56 -14.14 1.83
N VAL A 88 -4.80 -13.18 2.36
CA VAL A 88 -3.48 -12.80 1.82
C VAL A 88 -2.42 -13.78 2.33
N GLU A 89 -1.72 -14.43 1.41
CA GLU A 89 -0.70 -15.42 1.75
C GLU A 89 0.67 -14.76 2.01
N ARG A 90 1.24 -14.94 3.21
CA ARG A 90 2.52 -14.35 3.61
C ARG A 90 3.69 -14.75 2.72
N GLN A 91 3.74 -16.01 2.29
CA GLN A 91 4.80 -16.50 1.42
C GLN A 91 4.75 -15.86 0.02
N ARG A 92 3.57 -15.45 -0.43
CA ARG A 92 3.36 -14.83 -1.75
C ARG A 92 3.59 -13.32 -1.73
N TYR A 93 3.28 -12.65 -0.62
CA TYR A 93 3.34 -11.19 -0.48
C TYR A 93 4.20 -10.74 0.70
N PRO A 94 5.50 -11.10 0.74
CA PRO A 94 6.37 -10.83 1.89
C PRO A 94 6.49 -9.34 2.22
N LEU A 95 6.58 -8.47 1.20
CA LEU A 95 6.68 -7.02 1.39
C LEU A 95 5.45 -6.42 2.08
N PHE A 96 4.25 -6.92 1.78
CA PHE A 96 3.03 -6.48 2.47
C PHE A 96 3.13 -6.76 3.97
N PHE A 97 3.51 -7.99 4.35
CA PHE A 97 3.64 -8.35 5.76
C PHE A 97 4.82 -7.67 6.46
N PHE A 98 5.91 -7.42 5.74
CA PHE A 98 7.03 -6.64 6.24
C PHE A 98 6.60 -5.20 6.55
N GLY A 99 5.82 -4.57 5.67
CA GLY A 99 5.21 -3.26 5.92
C GLY A 99 4.31 -3.26 7.16
N LEU A 100 3.47 -4.31 7.33
CA LEU A 100 2.64 -4.47 8.53
C LEU A 100 3.45 -4.60 9.82
N GLU A 101 4.66 -5.14 9.77
CA GLU A 101 5.56 -5.22 10.93
C GLU A 101 6.19 -3.86 11.28
N ILE A 102 6.45 -3.02 10.28
CA ILE A 102 6.97 -1.65 10.46
C ILE A 102 5.94 -0.77 11.16
N VAL A 103 4.70 -0.75 10.68
CA VAL A 103 3.64 0.10 11.25
C VAL A 103 3.33 -0.26 12.71
N LYS A 104 3.40 -1.54 13.07
CA LYS A 104 3.22 -2.00 14.46
C LYS A 104 4.27 -1.46 15.43
N ARG A 105 5.44 -1.08 14.91
CA ARG A 105 6.54 -0.49 15.69
C ARG A 105 6.57 1.03 15.60
N TYR A 106 5.62 1.64 14.88
CA TYR A 106 5.55 3.09 14.62
C TYR A 106 6.83 3.66 13.95
N GLY A 107 7.51 2.85 13.13
CA GLY A 107 8.75 3.24 12.44
C GLY A 107 8.51 4.17 11.26
N LEU A 108 8.47 5.50 11.48
CA LEU A 108 8.23 6.48 10.42
C LEU A 108 9.40 6.57 9.42
N ALA A 109 10.64 6.53 9.88
CA ALA A 109 11.81 6.53 9.01
C ALA A 109 11.82 5.28 8.10
N GLU A 110 11.43 4.12 8.64
CA GLU A 110 11.32 2.88 7.91
C GLU A 110 10.18 2.90 6.88
N ARG A 111 9.03 3.53 7.19
CA ARG A 111 7.94 3.74 6.22
C ARG A 111 8.39 4.59 5.03
N ILE A 112 9.10 5.68 5.29
CA ILE A 112 9.66 6.56 4.24
C ILE A 112 10.65 5.76 3.40
N ALA A 113 11.59 5.07 4.04
CA ALA A 113 12.58 4.24 3.36
C ALA A 113 11.95 3.13 2.52
N PHE A 114 10.87 2.52 3.00
CA PHE A 114 10.13 1.50 2.27
C PHE A 114 9.59 2.08 0.96
N ASN A 115 8.89 3.23 1.01
CA ASN A 115 8.35 3.89 -0.18
C ASN A 115 9.47 4.23 -1.17
N SER A 116 10.50 4.93 -0.69
CA SER A 116 11.62 5.37 -1.52
C SER A 116 12.38 4.19 -2.15
N ALA A 117 12.55 3.09 -1.42
CA ALA A 117 13.21 1.89 -1.93
C ALA A 117 12.35 1.12 -2.93
N ASP A 118 11.03 1.04 -2.71
CA ASP A 118 10.10 0.37 -3.61
C ASP A 118 10.06 1.09 -4.96
N GLU A 119 9.96 2.42 -4.96
CA GLU A 119 10.01 3.22 -6.19
C GLU A 119 11.28 2.94 -7.02
N ILE A 120 12.45 2.94 -6.38
CA ILE A 120 13.73 2.66 -7.05
C ILE A 120 13.78 1.20 -7.54
N ALA A 121 13.37 0.24 -6.73
CA ALA A 121 13.41 -1.17 -7.11
C ALA A 121 12.46 -1.46 -8.28
N VAL A 122 11.26 -0.88 -8.27
CA VAL A 122 10.28 -0.99 -9.34
C VAL A 122 10.79 -0.32 -10.61
N GLU A 123 11.42 0.85 -10.52
CA GLU A 123 12.08 1.49 -11.66
C GLU A 123 13.13 0.57 -12.29
N TYR A 124 13.99 -0.05 -11.49
CA TYR A 124 15.00 -0.99 -11.98
C TYR A 124 14.36 -2.25 -12.60
N PHE A 125 13.26 -2.75 -12.03
CA PHE A 125 12.53 -3.89 -12.58
C PHE A 125 11.89 -3.56 -13.94
N LEU A 126 11.21 -2.41 -14.05
CA LEU A 126 10.59 -1.95 -15.29
C LEU A 126 11.62 -1.73 -16.41
N ASN A 127 12.81 -1.25 -16.04
CA ASN A 127 13.95 -1.11 -16.95
C ASN A 127 14.73 -2.41 -17.20
N ARG A 128 14.20 -3.56 -16.76
CA ARG A 128 14.80 -4.90 -16.92
C ARG A 128 16.21 -5.03 -16.34
N LYS A 129 16.57 -4.18 -15.38
CA LYS A 129 17.83 -4.27 -14.65
C LYS A 129 17.73 -5.41 -13.65
N ILE A 130 16.67 -5.46 -12.83
CA ILE A 130 16.50 -6.53 -11.83
C ILE A 130 15.35 -7.47 -12.17
N THR A 131 15.33 -8.67 -11.59
CA THR A 131 14.19 -9.59 -11.66
C THR A 131 13.12 -9.23 -10.62
N PHE A 132 11.88 -9.70 -10.82
CA PHE A 132 10.75 -9.38 -9.93
C PHE A 132 11.04 -9.73 -8.45
N GLY A 133 11.62 -10.90 -8.18
CA GLY A 133 11.96 -11.33 -6.82
C GLY A 133 13.09 -10.53 -6.15
N ARG A 134 13.81 -9.67 -6.88
CA ARG A 134 14.82 -8.77 -6.29
C ARG A 134 14.21 -7.55 -5.62
N ILE A 135 12.99 -7.14 -6.02
CA ILE A 135 12.30 -5.98 -5.42
C ILE A 135 12.21 -6.14 -3.90
N GLU A 136 11.75 -7.31 -3.45
CA GLU A 136 11.65 -7.66 -2.04
C GLU A 136 12.97 -7.47 -1.29
N LYS A 137 14.05 -8.05 -1.82
CA LYS A 137 15.37 -8.03 -1.17
C LYS A 137 15.91 -6.61 -1.04
N ILE A 138 15.77 -5.80 -2.09
CA ILE A 138 16.26 -4.41 -2.11
C ILE A 138 15.51 -3.57 -1.08
N VAL A 139 14.18 -3.66 -1.06
CA VAL A 139 13.34 -2.90 -0.12
C VAL A 139 13.66 -3.28 1.32
N MET A 140 13.66 -4.58 1.65
CA MET A 140 13.95 -5.05 3.01
C MET A 140 15.35 -4.66 3.48
N GLN A 141 16.36 -4.77 2.61
CA GLN A 141 17.73 -4.37 2.94
C GLN A 141 17.83 -2.85 3.15
N CYS A 142 17.24 -2.05 2.27
CA CYS A 142 17.27 -0.58 2.38
C CYS A 142 16.61 -0.11 3.70
N VAL A 143 15.42 -0.63 4.01
CA VAL A 143 14.73 -0.34 5.27
C VAL A 143 15.59 -0.76 6.48
N GLY A 144 16.22 -1.93 6.42
CA GLY A 144 17.13 -2.40 7.46
C GLY A 144 18.32 -1.47 7.70
N GLU A 145 18.92 -0.92 6.64
CA GLU A 145 20.02 0.04 6.75
C GLU A 145 19.55 1.39 7.31
N ILE A 146 18.39 1.90 6.89
CA ILE A 146 17.83 3.15 7.44
C ILE A 146 17.47 3.00 8.92
N ASN A 147 16.88 1.86 9.32
CA ASN A 147 16.55 1.60 10.72
C ASN A 147 17.80 1.65 11.63
N LYS A 148 18.95 1.13 11.17
CA LYS A 148 20.22 1.21 11.92
C LYS A 148 20.71 2.64 12.15
N MET A 149 20.31 3.60 11.31
CA MET A 149 20.71 5.00 11.45
C MET A 149 19.94 5.73 12.56
N ASN A 150 18.83 5.16 13.06
CA ASN A 150 18.01 5.71 14.14
C ASN A 150 17.66 7.21 13.93
N ILE A 151 17.25 7.54 12.69
CA ILE A 151 16.94 8.92 12.29
C ILE A 151 15.59 9.31 12.88
N LYS A 152 15.57 10.40 13.65
CA LYS A 152 14.33 10.99 14.16
C LYS A 152 13.66 11.83 13.07
N ILE A 153 12.36 11.67 12.89
CA ILE A 153 11.55 12.47 11.97
C ILE A 153 10.75 13.50 12.78
N ASP A 154 11.27 14.72 12.88
CA ASP A 154 10.60 15.85 13.55
C ASP A 154 10.43 17.09 12.64
N SER A 155 10.75 16.96 11.36
CA SER A 155 10.51 17.99 10.35
C SER A 155 10.33 17.39 8.96
N ILE A 156 9.85 18.20 8.01
CA ILE A 156 9.73 17.80 6.60
C ILE A 156 11.11 17.61 5.95
N GLU A 157 12.12 18.38 6.39
CA GLU A 157 13.50 18.22 5.94
C GLU A 157 14.07 16.87 6.36
N ALA A 158 13.72 16.38 7.56
CA ALA A 158 14.08 15.02 7.99
C ALA A 158 13.42 13.95 7.09
N VAL A 159 12.18 14.17 6.65
CA VAL A 159 11.51 13.27 5.68
C VAL A 159 12.28 13.23 4.35
N TYR A 160 12.61 14.40 3.78
CA TYR A 160 13.38 14.47 2.54
C TYR A 160 14.77 13.85 2.69
N HIS A 161 15.43 14.05 3.84
CA HIS A 161 16.73 13.46 4.12
C HIS A 161 16.68 11.92 4.12
N VAL A 162 15.65 11.33 4.73
CA VAL A 162 15.46 9.87 4.72
C VAL A 162 15.11 9.37 3.33
N ASP A 163 14.24 10.07 2.59
CA ASP A 163 13.90 9.71 1.21
C ASP A 163 15.15 9.68 0.31
N GLU A 164 15.94 10.76 0.31
CA GLU A 164 17.16 10.86 -0.51
C GLU A 164 18.18 9.77 -0.12
N THR A 165 18.37 9.56 1.18
CA THR A 165 19.29 8.53 1.69
C THR A 165 18.84 7.13 1.27
N ALA A 166 17.55 6.82 1.43
CA ALA A 166 16.96 5.54 1.06
C ALA A 166 17.05 5.30 -0.45
N ARG A 167 16.79 6.31 -1.29
CA ARG A 167 16.94 6.20 -2.75
C ARG A 167 18.37 5.87 -3.16
N ARG A 168 19.35 6.58 -2.57
CA ARG A 168 20.77 6.32 -2.84
C ARG A 168 21.19 4.92 -2.40
N LEU A 169 20.74 4.47 -1.22
CA LEU A 169 20.98 3.11 -0.74
C LEU A 169 20.36 2.07 -1.68
N ALA A 170 19.09 2.23 -2.04
CA ALA A 170 18.39 1.32 -2.93
C ALA A 170 19.08 1.20 -4.31
N LYS A 171 19.55 2.31 -4.88
CA LYS A 171 20.36 2.31 -6.12
C LYS A 171 21.64 1.51 -5.96
N ASN A 172 22.41 1.78 -4.91
CA ASN A 172 23.65 1.06 -4.62
C ASN A 172 23.41 -0.44 -4.40
N ILE A 173 22.35 -0.83 -3.70
CA ILE A 173 21.98 -2.25 -3.48
C ILE A 173 21.57 -2.90 -4.80
N SER A 174 20.85 -2.18 -5.64
CA SER A 174 20.40 -2.67 -6.96
C SER A 174 21.59 -2.92 -7.90
N GLU A 175 22.63 -2.09 -7.83
CA GLU A 175 23.80 -2.15 -8.73
C GLU A 175 24.90 -3.11 -8.27
N LYS A 176 25.01 -3.40 -6.98
CA LYS A 176 26.08 -4.26 -6.41
C LYS A 176 25.95 -5.76 -6.71
N GLU A 177 24.84 -6.21 -7.29
CA GLU A 177 24.61 -7.63 -7.58
C GLU A 177 24.38 -7.94 -9.07
N PHE A 178 25.04 -7.17 -9.94
CA PHE A 178 25.28 -7.54 -11.34
C PHE A 178 26.66 -8.17 -11.53
#